data_AF-A0A3D2UTY3-F1
#
_entry.id   AF-A0A3D2UTY3-F1
#
_cell.length_a   1.000
_cell.length_b   1.000
_cell.length_c   1.000
_cell.angle_alpha   90.00
_cell.angle_beta   90.00
_cell.angle_gamma   90.00
#
_symmetry.space_group_name_H-M   'P 1'
#
loop_
_entity.id
_entity.type
_entity.pdbx_description
1 polymer ?
#
loop_
_entity_poly.entity_id
_entity_poly.type
_entity_poly.pdbx_seq_one_letter_code
_entity_poly.pdbx_strand_id
1 'polypeptide(L)'
;MISLPEFLKLSTQEVAKLVKASGSKVVVFPINGTRRWFMLEHGHKKFDNPIGAYTDIVIKRHIEIYKLFFEHGVDILITPVIGAEVLETRDDYMKKIGAEGLASIATRADFLSFYEEDKVRVNF
;
A
#
# COMPACT_ATOMS: atom_id res chain seq x y z
N MET A 1 -4.10 26.22 -16.94
CA MET A 1 -4.49 24.82 -16.68
C MET A 1 -3.59 23.95 -17.56
N ILE A 2 -2.83 23.02 -16.98
CA ILE A 2 -1.93 22.14 -17.76
C ILE A 2 -2.75 21.08 -18.49
N SER A 3 -2.43 20.76 -19.74
CA SER A 3 -3.11 19.67 -20.46
C SER A 3 -2.64 18.29 -19.96
N LEU A 4 -3.43 17.24 -20.16
CA LEU A 4 -3.05 15.88 -19.77
C LEU A 4 -1.72 15.42 -20.43
N PRO A 5 -1.50 15.59 -21.75
CA PRO A 5 -0.24 15.18 -22.37
C PRO A 5 0.98 15.94 -21.86
N GLU A 6 0.82 17.20 -21.44
CA GLU A 6 1.90 17.97 -20.81
C GLU A 6 2.15 17.52 -19.38
N PHE A 7 1.09 17.25 -18.62
CA PHE A 7 1.19 16.75 -17.25
C PHE A 7 1.91 15.39 -17.19
N LEU A 8 1.60 14.47 -18.11
CA LEU A 8 2.23 13.14 -18.17
C LEU A 8 3.74 13.17 -18.54
N LYS A 9 4.26 14.31 -18.98
CA LYS A 9 5.70 14.50 -19.26
C LYS A 9 6.49 15.05 -18.07
N LEU A 10 5.79 15.52 -17.04
CA LEU A 10 6.43 16.04 -15.85
C LEU A 10 7.15 14.92 -15.09
N SER A 11 8.29 15.26 -14.51
CA SER A 11 8.93 14.41 -13.51
C SER A 11 8.07 14.28 -12.26
N THR A 12 8.27 13.20 -11.50
CA THR A 12 7.59 13.00 -10.20
C THR A 12 7.77 14.20 -9.27
N GLN A 13 8.96 14.82 -9.26
CA GLN A 13 9.25 15.99 -8.43
C GLN A 13 8.47 17.23 -8.86
N GLU A 14 8.24 17.42 -10.17
CA GLU A 14 7.41 18.52 -10.68
C GLU A 14 5.93 18.29 -10.33
N VAL A 15 5.43 17.05 -10.48
CA VAL A 15 4.08 16.71 -10.03
C VAL A 15 3.92 16.95 -8.53
N ALA A 16 4.88 16.52 -7.72
CA ALA A 16 4.85 16.72 -6.27
C ALA A 16 4.79 18.21 -5.87
N LYS A 17 5.53 19.07 -6.58
CA LYS A 17 5.47 20.53 -6.37
C LYS A 17 4.07 21.07 -6.67
N LEU A 18 3.45 20.64 -7.77
CA LEU A 18 2.10 21.05 -8.14
C LEU A 18 1.07 20.58 -7.11
N VAL A 19 1.15 19.32 -6.67
CA VAL A 19 0.26 18.76 -5.66
C VAL A 19 0.37 19.55 -4.35
N LYS A 20 1.58 19.76 -3.84
CA LYS A 20 1.83 20.54 -2.61
C LYS A 20 1.38 22.00 -2.73
N ALA A 21 1.62 22.64 -3.88
CA ALA A 21 1.18 24.02 -4.12
C ALA A 21 -0.35 24.16 -4.13
N SER A 22 -1.08 23.09 -4.45
CA SER A 22 -2.54 23.06 -4.40
C SER A 22 -3.12 22.81 -3.00
N GLY A 23 -2.27 22.84 -1.96
CA GLY A 23 -2.63 22.60 -0.57
C GLY A 23 -2.53 21.12 -0.18
N SER A 24 -2.65 20.86 1.13
CA SER A 24 -2.44 19.53 1.66
C SER A 24 -3.45 18.52 1.13
N LYS A 25 -2.98 17.33 0.75
CA LYS A 25 -3.81 16.26 0.17
C LYS A 25 -3.94 15.07 1.10
N VAL A 26 -5.21 14.69 1.32
CA VAL A 26 -5.60 13.44 1.96
C VAL A 26 -6.18 12.53 0.89
N VAL A 27 -5.64 11.33 0.75
CA VAL A 27 -6.09 10.31 -0.21
C VAL A 27 -6.55 9.09 0.54
N VAL A 28 -7.74 8.59 0.20
CA VAL A 28 -8.21 7.28 0.67
C VAL A 28 -7.96 6.27 -0.46
N PHE A 29 -7.16 5.24 -0.19
CA PHE A 29 -6.81 4.24 -1.19
C PHE A 29 -6.87 2.81 -0.60
N PRO A 30 -7.99 2.11 -0.73
CA PRO A 30 -8.09 0.72 -0.32
C PRO A 30 -7.35 -0.18 -1.31
N ILE A 31 -6.33 -0.91 -0.83
CA ILE A 31 -5.64 -1.91 -1.64
C ILE A 31 -6.45 -3.20 -1.60
N ASN A 32 -7.16 -3.48 -2.70
CA ASN A 32 -8.06 -4.63 -2.80
C ASN A 32 -7.63 -5.60 -3.92
N GLY A 33 -8.21 -6.80 -3.94
CA GLY A 33 -7.99 -7.78 -4.99
C GLY A 33 -6.60 -8.42 -4.95
N THR A 34 -5.85 -8.28 -3.85
CA THR A 34 -4.45 -8.71 -3.73
C THR A 34 -4.26 -10.20 -4.01
N ARG A 35 -5.19 -11.07 -3.59
CA ARG A 35 -5.14 -12.51 -3.92
C ARG A 35 -5.33 -12.76 -5.42
N ARG A 36 -6.28 -12.08 -6.05
CA ARG A 36 -6.53 -12.20 -7.49
C ARG A 36 -5.32 -11.70 -8.27
N TRP A 37 -4.78 -10.55 -7.90
CA TRP A 37 -3.57 -9.98 -8.47
C TRP A 37 -2.40 -10.95 -8.34
N PHE A 38 -2.16 -11.51 -7.15
CA PHE A 38 -1.09 -12.50 -6.94
C PHE A 38 -1.23 -13.73 -7.84
N MET A 39 -2.45 -14.28 -7.96
CA MET A 39 -2.68 -15.45 -8.83
C MET A 39 -2.45 -15.13 -10.32
N LEU A 40 -2.83 -13.94 -10.77
CA LEU A 40 -2.63 -13.53 -12.17
C LEU A 40 -1.15 -13.26 -12.47
N GLU A 41 -0.47 -12.49 -11.61
CA GLU A 41 0.92 -12.06 -11.85
C GLU A 41 1.96 -13.12 -11.48
N HIS A 42 1.63 -14.04 -10.58
CA HIS A 42 2.59 -14.96 -9.98
C HIS A 42 2.12 -16.42 -9.93
N GLY A 43 0.88 -16.73 -10.31
CA GLY A 43 0.34 -18.10 -10.26
C GLY A 43 1.03 -19.09 -11.21
N HIS A 44 1.79 -18.61 -12.19
CA HIS A 44 2.63 -19.45 -13.06
C HIS A 44 3.94 -19.90 -12.36
N LYS A 45 4.29 -19.32 -11.21
CA LYS A 45 5.50 -19.66 -10.44
C LYS A 45 5.19 -20.75 -9.41
N LYS A 46 6.19 -21.59 -9.12
CA LYS A 46 6.13 -22.53 -7.99
C LYS A 46 6.78 -21.90 -6.77
N PHE A 47 6.11 -21.98 -5.63
CA PHE A 47 6.61 -21.50 -4.34
C PHE A 47 6.55 -22.64 -3.34
N ASP A 48 7.66 -22.89 -2.62
CA ASP A 48 7.69 -23.91 -1.56
C ASP A 48 6.78 -23.52 -0.39
N ASN A 49 6.65 -22.22 -0.13
CA ASN A 49 5.68 -21.63 0.80
C ASN A 49 4.83 -20.56 0.09
N PRO A 50 3.69 -20.92 -0.53
CA PRO A 50 2.85 -19.99 -1.27
C PRO A 50 2.27 -18.85 -0.41
N ILE A 51 1.95 -19.10 0.86
CA ILE A 51 1.38 -18.07 1.76
C ILE A 51 2.46 -17.07 2.16
N GLY A 52 3.67 -17.53 2.49
CA GLY A 52 4.81 -16.67 2.75
C GLY A 52 5.16 -15.81 1.53
N ALA A 53 5.26 -16.44 0.35
CA ALA A 53 5.53 -15.74 -0.89
C ALA A 53 4.47 -14.68 -1.21
N TYR A 54 3.18 -15.01 -1.05
CA TYR A 54 2.08 -14.05 -1.19
C TYR A 54 2.27 -12.85 -0.24
N THR A 55 2.55 -13.13 1.02
CA THR A 55 2.71 -12.09 2.06
C THR A 55 3.86 -11.15 1.71
N ASP A 56 5.05 -11.69 1.42
CA ASP A 56 6.24 -10.90 1.11
C ASP A 56 6.05 -10.05 -0.16
N ILE A 57 5.48 -10.64 -1.21
CA ILE A 57 5.25 -9.94 -2.47
C ILE A 57 4.21 -8.82 -2.30
N VAL A 58 3.11 -9.09 -1.58
CA VAL A 58 2.05 -8.09 -1.37
C VAL A 58 2.54 -6.95 -0.49
N ILE A 59 3.30 -7.22 0.56
CA ILE A 59 3.86 -6.18 1.44
C ILE A 59 4.80 -5.25 0.67
N LYS A 60 5.72 -5.83 -0.11
CA LYS A 60 6.60 -5.04 -0.96
C LYS A 60 5.79 -4.15 -1.91
N ARG A 61 4.73 -4.70 -2.51
CA ARG A 61 3.85 -3.93 -3.40
C ARG A 61 3.07 -2.84 -2.66
N HIS A 62 2.66 -3.05 -1.40
CA HIS A 62 2.01 -2.01 -0.59
C HIS A 62 2.97 -0.83 -0.38
N ILE A 63 4.21 -1.11 0.04
CA ILE A 63 5.23 -0.08 0.26
C ILE A 63 5.50 0.68 -1.04
N GLU A 64 5.66 0.00 -2.17
CA GLU A 64 5.85 0.65 -3.47
C GLU A 64 4.69 1.59 -3.85
N ILE A 65 3.45 1.21 -3.56
CA ILE A 65 2.27 2.07 -3.79
C ILE A 65 2.26 3.26 -2.83
N TYR A 66 2.62 3.06 -1.56
CA TYR A 66 2.67 4.15 -0.58
C TYR A 66 3.74 5.17 -0.95
N LYS A 67 4.93 4.70 -1.34
CA LYS A 67 6.01 5.53 -1.88
C LYS A 67 5.52 6.32 -3.08
N LEU A 68 4.84 5.68 -4.04
CA LEU A 68 4.30 6.37 -5.21
C LEU A 68 3.43 7.58 -4.80
N PHE A 69 2.49 7.42 -3.86
CA PHE A 69 1.63 8.53 -3.41
C PHE A 69 2.44 9.64 -2.73
N PHE A 70 3.32 9.29 -1.79
CA PHE A 70 4.11 10.29 -1.04
C PHE A 70 5.12 11.01 -1.93
N GLU A 71 5.76 10.30 -2.86
CA GLU A 71 6.67 10.88 -3.87
C GLU A 71 5.94 11.86 -4.80
N HIS A 72 4.65 11.63 -5.08
CA HIS A 72 3.80 12.56 -5.84
C HIS A 72 3.22 13.70 -4.99
N GLY A 73 3.66 13.85 -3.74
CA GLY A 73 3.34 14.99 -2.89
C GLY A 73 2.02 14.89 -2.11
N VAL A 74 1.42 13.69 -2.01
CA VAL A 74 0.32 13.45 -1.06
C VAL A 74 0.85 13.52 0.37
N ASP A 75 0.13 14.15 1.29
CA ASP A 75 0.56 14.27 2.69
C ASP A 75 0.03 13.13 3.56
N ILE A 76 -1.23 12.74 3.35
CA ILE A 76 -1.91 11.74 4.18
C ILE A 76 -2.52 10.69 3.28
N LEU A 77 -2.16 9.43 3.54
CA LEU A 77 -2.75 8.26 2.91
C LEU A 77 -3.54 7.48 3.95
N ILE A 78 -4.83 7.26 3.67
CA ILE A 78 -5.72 6.43 4.48
C ILE A 78 -5.97 5.13 3.71
N THR A 79 -5.47 4.02 4.25
CA THR A 79 -5.56 2.70 3.61
C THR A 79 -6.40 1.76 4.48
N PRO A 80 -7.69 1.59 4.17
CA PRO A 80 -8.50 0.59 4.85
C PRO A 80 -7.87 -0.81 4.69
N VAL A 81 -7.41 -1.39 5.79
CA VAL A 81 -6.71 -2.69 5.77
C VAL A 81 -7.68 -3.85 5.94
N ILE A 82 -8.68 -3.70 6.81
CA ILE A 82 -9.74 -4.69 7.04
C ILE A 82 -11.09 -3.97 7.12
N GLY A 83 -12.07 -4.45 6.35
CA GLY A 83 -13.44 -3.93 6.39
C GLY A 83 -14.28 -4.56 7.50
N ALA A 84 -15.32 -3.84 7.93
CA ALA A 84 -16.23 -4.27 9.00
C ALA A 84 -16.82 -5.68 8.76
N GLU A 85 -17.20 -6.01 7.52
CA GLU A 85 -17.72 -7.34 7.17
C GLU A 85 -16.75 -8.47 7.53
N VAL A 86 -15.44 -8.27 7.35
CA VAL A 86 -14.44 -9.30 7.67
C VAL A 86 -14.30 -9.45 9.19
N LEU A 87 -14.38 -8.33 9.93
CA LEU A 87 -14.36 -8.35 11.39
C LEU A 87 -15.61 -9.02 11.98
N GLU A 88 -16.76 -8.85 11.33
CA GLU A 88 -18.05 -9.34 11.84
C GLU A 88 -18.37 -10.78 11.43
N THR A 89 -17.85 -11.25 10.28
CA THR A 89 -18.31 -12.52 9.68
C THR A 89 -17.21 -13.57 9.53
N ARG A 90 -15.94 -13.26 9.84
CA ARG A 90 -14.80 -14.13 9.51
C ARG A 90 -13.82 -14.32 10.69
N ASP A 91 -14.33 -14.65 11.87
CA ASP A 91 -13.53 -14.92 13.08
C ASP A 91 -12.37 -15.90 12.86
N ASP A 92 -12.61 -17.01 12.16
CA ASP A 92 -11.58 -18.01 11.91
C ASP A 92 -10.49 -17.52 10.96
N TYR A 93 -10.82 -16.64 10.02
CA TYR A 93 -9.84 -15.98 9.15
C TYR A 93 -9.03 -14.96 9.94
N MET A 94 -9.68 -14.17 10.79
CA MET A 94 -9.01 -13.17 11.63
C MET A 94 -8.02 -13.83 12.59
N LYS A 95 -8.40 -14.95 13.21
CA LYS A 95 -7.53 -15.73 14.11
C LYS A 95 -6.32 -16.35 13.41
N LYS A 96 -6.46 -16.75 12.14
CA LYS A 96 -5.42 -17.51 11.42
C LYS A 96 -4.55 -16.69 10.48
N ILE A 97 -5.06 -15.59 9.94
CA ILE A 97 -4.42 -14.87 8.82
C ILE A 97 -4.55 -13.35 9.01
N GLY A 98 -5.71 -12.86 9.45
CA GLY A 98 -5.97 -11.42 9.58
C GLY A 98 -5.10 -10.74 10.65
N ALA A 99 -4.96 -11.36 11.83
CA ALA A 99 -4.19 -10.81 12.94
C ALA A 99 -2.68 -10.69 12.63
N GLU A 100 -2.09 -11.73 12.03
CA GLU A 100 -0.68 -11.71 11.61
C GLU A 100 -0.46 -10.67 10.50
N GLY A 101 -1.37 -10.59 9.52
CA GLY A 101 -1.32 -9.56 8.48
C GLY A 101 -1.36 -8.15 9.03
N LEU A 102 -2.25 -7.86 10.00
CA LEU A 102 -2.31 -6.56 10.68
C LEU A 102 -1.04 -6.28 11.49
N ALA A 103 -0.61 -7.25 12.30
CA ALA A 103 0.60 -7.12 13.11
C ALA A 103 1.82 -6.84 12.22
N SER A 104 1.86 -7.44 11.03
CA SER A 104 2.97 -7.29 10.09
C SER A 104 3.23 -5.83 9.70
N ILE A 105 2.18 -5.00 9.59
CA ILE A 105 2.27 -3.57 9.27
C ILE A 105 3.04 -2.81 10.35
N ALA A 106 2.90 -3.22 11.62
CA ALA A 106 3.56 -2.57 12.75
C ALA A 106 4.89 -3.23 13.17
N THR A 107 5.22 -4.41 12.66
CA THR A 107 6.32 -5.24 13.20
C THR A 107 7.34 -5.72 12.19
N ARG A 108 7.02 -5.80 10.89
CA ARG A 108 7.98 -6.28 9.90
C ARG A 108 9.01 -5.23 9.54
N ALA A 109 10.25 -5.69 9.35
CA ALA A 109 11.39 -4.84 9.06
C ALA A 109 11.23 -4.03 7.77
N ASP A 110 10.56 -4.57 6.75
CA ASP A 110 10.31 -3.86 5.49
C ASP A 110 9.45 -2.60 5.69
N PHE A 111 8.35 -2.71 6.44
CA PHE A 111 7.53 -1.56 6.81
C PHE A 111 8.27 -0.59 7.74
N LEU A 112 8.97 -1.11 8.76
CA LEU A 112 9.70 -0.25 9.70
C LEU A 112 10.82 0.55 9.01
N SER A 113 11.58 -0.09 8.11
CA SER A 113 12.57 0.59 7.27
C SER A 113 11.93 1.65 6.40
N PHE A 114 10.81 1.34 5.73
CA PHE A 114 10.07 2.32 4.94
C PHE A 114 9.63 3.53 5.78
N TYR A 115 9.08 3.30 6.97
CA TYR A 115 8.62 4.40 7.82
C TYR A 115 9.76 5.31 8.26
N GLU A 116 10.91 4.73 8.60
CA GLU A 116 12.08 5.48 9.02
C GLU A 116 12.78 6.21 7.87
N GLU A 117 12.97 5.55 6.72
CA GLU A 117 13.67 6.10 5.54
C GLU A 117 12.85 7.22 4.89
N ASP A 118 11.55 6.99 4.69
CA ASP A 118 10.65 7.92 4.00
C ASP A 118 9.95 8.89 4.98
N LYS A 119 10.30 8.84 6.27
CA LYS A 119 9.76 9.71 7.35
C LYS A 119 8.24 9.67 7.43
N VAL A 120 7.67 8.46 7.32
CA VAL A 120 6.23 8.23 7.39
C VAL A 120 5.81 8.01 8.83
N ARG A 121 4.86 8.82 9.29
CA ARG A 121 4.18 8.59 10.58
C ARG A 121 2.92 7.76 10.36
N VAL A 122 2.85 6.60 11.01
CA VAL A 122 1.70 5.69 10.94
C VAL A 122 0.79 5.89 12.13
N ASN A 123 -0.53 5.87 11.89
CA ASN A 123 -1.56 5.84 12.92
C ASN A 123 -2.60 4.77 12.52
N PHE A 124 -3.20 4.11 13.51
CA PHE A 124 -4.24 3.09 13.34
C PHE A 124 -5.55 3.55 13.96
#